data_AF-A0A397PD41-F1
#
_entry.id   AF-A0A397PD41-F1
#
_cell.length_a   1.000
_cell.length_b   1.000
_cell.length_c   1.000
_cell.angle_alpha   90.00
_cell.angle_beta   90.00
_cell.angle_gamma   90.00
#
_symmetry.space_group_name_H-M   'P 1'
#
loop_
_entity.id
_entity.type
_entity.pdbx_description
1 polymer ?
#
loop_
_entity_poly.entity_id
_entity_poly.type
_entity_poly.pdbx_seq_one_letter_code
_entity_poly.pdbx_strand_id
1 'polypeptide(L)'
;MTIFKWLCSKRAMALAAAGAVALGVGMVATPNEAAAQCAIVNTSDDPDTTVGTFGELRDATTNPDGDNVAVDCTDSITSGDIQTDAVTTNEIADGTITSDDLGTDSVTANELANNAVDTDAIQDGAVTTDKIADDAVTWGKLSPGVRDRVNENQEGVAIALALQNPDLVGNETFGMSVNWGGFESSNALGIAATGVLGHDLFGGGDRLAIAGGVGFGLDKDTVGGRVGAQVTW
;
A
#
# COMPACT_ATOMS: atom_id res chain seq x y z
N MET A 1 -8.41 29.71 32.45
CA MET A 1 -9.14 29.92 33.72
C MET A 1 -10.50 30.62 33.55
N THR A 2 -10.64 31.59 32.64
CA THR A 2 -11.91 32.32 32.39
C THR A 2 -12.95 31.54 31.59
N ILE A 3 -12.53 30.67 30.65
CA ILE A 3 -13.43 29.79 29.89
C ILE A 3 -13.98 28.65 30.77
N PHE A 4 -13.15 28.10 31.66
CA PHE A 4 -13.53 27.07 32.65
C PHE A 4 -14.67 27.54 33.58
N LYS A 5 -14.62 28.81 34.03
CA LYS A 5 -15.70 29.44 34.81
C LYS A 5 -17.01 29.57 34.03
N TRP A 6 -16.95 29.71 32.71
CA TRP A 6 -18.13 29.93 31.87
C TRP A 6 -18.86 28.63 31.51
N LEU A 7 -18.13 27.56 31.18
CA LEU A 7 -18.76 26.25 30.89
C LEU A 7 -19.44 25.65 32.12
N CYS A 8 -18.77 25.72 33.29
CA CYS A 8 -19.31 25.20 34.55
C CYS A 8 -20.58 25.96 34.98
N SER A 9 -20.66 27.28 34.72
CA SER A 9 -21.83 28.11 35.00
C SER A 9 -23.06 27.79 34.14
N LYS A 10 -22.90 27.32 32.90
CA LYS A 10 -24.04 27.10 31.97
C LYS A 10 -24.76 25.77 32.14
N ARG A 11 -24.07 24.71 32.57
CA ARG A 11 -24.73 23.41 32.86
C ARG A 11 -25.47 23.38 34.20
N ALA A 12 -25.13 24.27 35.14
CA ALA A 12 -25.69 24.30 36.49
C ALA A 12 -27.10 24.95 36.61
N MET A 13 -27.61 25.61 35.57
CA MET A 13 -28.77 26.51 35.68
C MET A 13 -30.14 25.86 35.36
N ALA A 14 -30.30 24.55 35.59
CA ALA A 14 -31.49 23.80 35.14
C ALA A 14 -32.43 23.28 36.25
N LEU A 15 -32.21 23.56 37.53
CA LEU A 15 -33.05 22.98 38.60
C LEU A 15 -33.49 24.01 39.65
N ALA A 16 -34.50 24.82 39.30
CA ALA A 16 -35.27 25.60 40.26
C ALA A 16 -36.76 25.59 39.86
N ALA A 17 -37.44 24.47 40.13
CA ALA A 17 -38.89 24.39 40.09
C ALA A 17 -39.46 24.44 41.52
N ALA A 18 -40.55 25.18 41.67
CA ALA A 18 -41.20 25.60 42.91
C ALA A 18 -41.19 24.57 44.06
N GLY A 19 -40.52 24.90 45.17
CA GLY A 19 -40.54 24.17 46.45
C GLY A 19 -39.18 23.66 46.95
N ALA A 20 -38.09 23.81 46.20
CA ALA A 20 -36.80 23.21 46.53
C ALA A 20 -35.87 24.09 47.39
N VAL A 21 -35.21 23.44 48.35
CA VAL A 21 -34.03 23.91 49.10
C VAL A 21 -33.01 24.53 48.13
N ALA A 22 -32.42 25.67 48.48
CA ALA A 22 -31.41 26.34 47.67
C ALA A 22 -30.12 25.48 47.63
N LEU A 23 -30.03 24.57 46.67
CA LEU A 23 -28.79 23.90 46.31
C LEU A 23 -27.98 24.87 45.45
N GLY A 24 -26.99 25.53 46.06
CA GLY A 24 -26.07 26.40 45.36
C GLY A 24 -24.90 25.59 44.84
N VAL A 25 -24.63 25.62 43.53
CA VAL A 25 -23.40 25.03 42.99
C VAL A 25 -22.28 26.04 43.19
N GLY A 26 -21.31 25.70 44.05
CA GLY A 26 -20.19 26.57 44.44
C GLY A 26 -18.86 25.91 44.10
N MET A 27 -17.87 26.71 43.71
CA MET A 27 -16.48 26.24 43.62
C MET A 27 -15.87 26.30 45.02
N VAL A 28 -15.55 25.15 45.62
CA VAL A 28 -14.78 25.09 46.87
C VAL A 28 -13.31 25.02 46.50
N ALA A 29 -12.55 26.07 46.87
CA ALA A 29 -11.10 26.06 46.71
C ALA A 29 -10.47 25.36 47.93
N THR A 30 -9.96 24.14 47.76
CA THR A 30 -9.12 23.50 48.78
C THR A 30 -7.68 24.02 48.66
N PRO A 31 -6.94 24.21 49.78
CA PRO A 31 -5.61 24.84 49.75
C PRO A 31 -4.49 23.99 49.09
N ASN A 32 -4.78 22.75 48.70
CA ASN A 32 -3.77 21.73 48.42
C ASN A 32 -3.98 20.93 47.12
N GLU A 33 -4.97 21.23 46.29
CA GLU A 33 -5.12 20.59 44.97
C GLU A 33 -5.34 21.64 43.88
N ALA A 34 -4.57 21.55 42.79
CA ALA A 34 -4.64 22.44 41.64
C ALA A 34 -5.90 22.24 40.77
N ALA A 35 -6.89 21.48 41.25
CA ALA A 35 -8.14 21.19 40.57
C ALA A 35 -9.29 21.93 41.27
N ALA A 36 -9.94 22.86 40.56
CA ALA A 36 -11.19 23.44 41.02
C ALA A 36 -12.28 22.36 40.99
N GLN A 37 -12.61 21.80 42.15
CA GLN A 37 -13.73 20.86 42.29
C GLN A 37 -15.05 21.65 42.25
N CYS A 38 -16.03 21.15 41.49
CA CYS A 38 -17.38 21.67 41.54
C CYS A 38 -18.10 20.97 42.69
N ALA A 39 -18.53 21.73 43.69
CA ALA A 39 -19.29 21.18 44.80
C ALA A 39 -20.76 21.57 44.67
N ILE A 40 -21.64 20.60 44.89
CA ILE A 40 -23.02 20.92 45.25
C ILE A 40 -22.96 21.29 46.74
N VAL A 41 -23.14 22.58 47.04
CA VAL A 41 -23.09 23.11 48.40
C VAL A 41 -24.52 23.25 48.90
N ASN A 42 -24.84 22.59 50.01
CA ASN A 42 -26.06 22.91 50.73
C ASN A 42 -25.89 24.32 51.33
N THR A 43 -26.63 25.30 50.82
CA THR A 43 -26.55 26.69 51.29
C THR A 43 -27.54 27.00 52.40
N SER A 44 -28.26 26.01 52.91
CA SER A 44 -29.19 26.23 54.01
C SER A 44 -28.45 26.22 55.36
N ASP A 45 -28.66 27.26 56.15
CA ASP A 45 -28.19 27.39 57.55
C ASP A 45 -28.95 26.45 58.52
N ASP A 46 -29.68 25.45 58.01
CA ASP A 46 -30.53 24.56 58.81
C ASP A 46 -29.84 23.20 58.99
N PRO A 47 -29.40 22.85 60.21
CA PRO A 47 -28.63 21.64 60.48
C PRO A 47 -29.41 20.32 60.29
N ASP A 48 -30.69 20.37 59.90
CA ASP A 48 -31.54 19.20 59.66
C ASP A 48 -31.93 18.98 58.18
N THR A 49 -31.35 19.76 57.25
CA THR A 49 -31.54 19.49 55.81
C THR A 49 -30.65 18.35 55.35
N THR A 50 -31.12 17.13 55.57
CA THR A 50 -30.58 15.96 54.87
C THR A 50 -30.72 16.19 53.36
N VAL A 51 -29.60 16.44 52.69
CA VAL A 51 -29.51 16.29 51.24
C VAL A 51 -29.97 14.87 50.94
N GLY A 52 -31.18 14.74 50.36
CA GLY A 52 -31.77 13.45 50.07
C GLY A 52 -30.74 12.57 49.38
N THR A 53 -30.72 11.27 49.70
CA THR A 53 -29.81 10.32 49.06
C THR A 53 -29.98 10.39 47.55
N PHE A 54 -29.13 11.17 46.88
CA PHE A 54 -29.06 11.21 45.44
C PHE A 54 -28.66 9.80 45.01
N GLY A 55 -29.50 9.16 44.20
CA GLY A 55 -29.16 7.90 43.56
C GLY A 55 -27.85 8.08 42.81
N GLU A 56 -26.80 7.46 43.35
CA GLU A 56 -25.51 7.22 42.71
C GLU A 56 -24.87 8.44 42.02
N LEU A 57 -24.50 9.46 42.81
CA LEU A 57 -23.40 10.33 42.39
C LEU A 57 -22.11 9.49 42.41
N ARG A 58 -21.74 8.93 41.25
CA ARG A 58 -20.46 8.23 41.04
C ARG A 58 -19.33 9.23 41.33
N ASP A 59 -18.40 8.87 42.23
CA ASP A 59 -17.29 9.70 42.74
C ASP A 59 -17.66 10.92 43.60
N ALA A 60 -18.78 10.90 44.30
CA ALA A 60 -19.04 11.83 45.39
C ALA A 60 -18.12 11.55 46.60
N THR A 61 -17.21 12.48 46.91
CA THR A 61 -16.54 12.50 48.23
C THR A 61 -17.22 13.54 49.11
N THR A 62 -17.58 13.15 50.34
CA THR A 62 -18.09 14.07 51.35
C THR A 62 -16.93 14.71 52.11
N ASN A 63 -17.02 16.02 52.37
CA ASN A 63 -16.13 16.69 53.34
C ASN A 63 -16.28 16.02 54.73
N PRO A 64 -15.25 15.98 55.61
CA PRO A 64 -15.35 15.55 57.01
C PRO A 64 -16.58 16.04 57.80
N ASP A 65 -17.18 17.17 57.42
CA ASP A 65 -18.39 17.72 58.06
C ASP A 65 -19.71 17.13 57.52
N GLY A 66 -19.69 16.26 56.50
CA GLY A 66 -20.87 15.58 55.96
C GLY A 66 -21.74 16.39 54.98
N ASP A 67 -21.55 17.70 54.88
CA ASP A 67 -22.51 18.60 54.22
C ASP A 67 -22.19 18.97 52.76
N ASN A 68 -20.94 18.83 52.32
CA ASN A 68 -20.51 19.20 50.97
C ASN A 68 -20.13 17.97 50.16
N VAL A 69 -20.81 17.77 49.02
CA VAL A 69 -20.50 16.72 48.04
C VAL A 69 -19.61 17.34 46.96
N ALA A 70 -18.34 16.97 46.95
CA ALA A 70 -17.43 17.29 45.86
C ALA A 70 -17.72 16.32 44.70
N VAL A 71 -18.07 16.87 43.54
CA VAL A 71 -18.26 16.10 42.30
C VAL A 71 -17.06 16.37 41.41
N ASP A 72 -16.35 15.31 41.02
CA ASP A 72 -15.26 15.44 40.05
C ASP A 72 -15.83 16.04 38.75
N CYS A 73 -15.28 17.19 38.37
CA CYS A 73 -15.63 17.93 37.16
C CYS A 73 -14.43 18.05 36.23
N THR A 74 -13.50 17.11 36.31
CA THR A 74 -12.54 16.92 35.24
C THR A 74 -13.35 16.65 33.96
N ASP A 75 -13.17 17.47 32.93
CA ASP A 75 -13.72 17.24 31.57
C ASP A 75 -12.99 16.04 30.90
N SER A 76 -12.72 14.98 31.67
CA SER A 76 -11.96 13.82 31.27
C SER A 76 -12.93 12.70 30.97
N ILE A 77 -13.12 12.41 29.69
CA ILE A 77 -13.73 11.15 29.27
C ILE A 77 -12.64 10.09 29.26
N THR A 78 -12.76 9.12 30.15
CA THR A 78 -11.88 7.95 30.22
C THR A 78 -12.47 6.78 29.43
N SER A 79 -11.69 5.72 29.22
CA SER A 79 -12.20 4.49 28.60
C SER A 79 -13.34 3.83 29.38
N GLY A 80 -13.49 4.11 30.68
CA GLY A 80 -14.59 3.60 31.50
C GLY A 80 -15.91 4.37 31.35
N ASP A 81 -15.86 5.56 30.74
CA ASP A 81 -17.04 6.40 30.50
C ASP A 81 -17.70 6.09 29.14
N ILE A 82 -16.96 5.44 28.24
CA ILE A 82 -17.44 5.00 26.92
C ILE A 82 -17.76 3.51 26.99
N GLN A 83 -19.04 3.18 26.85
CA GLN A 83 -19.46 1.77 26.77
C GLN A 83 -18.94 1.12 25.49
N THR A 84 -18.78 -0.21 25.52
CA THR A 84 -18.48 -1.00 24.31
C THR A 84 -19.53 -0.70 23.23
N ASP A 85 -19.06 -0.53 21.99
CA ASP A 85 -19.88 -0.21 20.80
C ASP A 85 -20.64 1.13 20.88
N ALA A 86 -20.34 2.00 21.84
CA ALA A 86 -21.00 3.30 21.97
C ALA A 86 -20.60 4.30 20.87
N VAL A 87 -19.45 4.11 20.21
CA VAL A 87 -18.97 4.93 19.10
C VAL A 87 -18.97 4.07 17.85
N THR A 88 -20.04 4.17 17.06
CA THR A 88 -20.17 3.55 15.74
C THR A 88 -19.81 4.56 14.65
N THR A 89 -19.89 4.16 13.38
CA THR A 89 -19.59 5.04 12.25
C THR A 89 -20.48 6.28 12.19
N ASN A 90 -21.68 6.25 12.77
CA ASN A 90 -22.60 7.39 12.75
C ASN A 90 -22.21 8.48 13.76
N GLU A 91 -21.44 8.14 14.79
CA GLU A 91 -20.96 9.08 15.81
C GLU A 91 -19.64 9.76 15.39
N ILE A 92 -18.99 9.28 14.33
CA ILE A 92 -17.75 9.84 13.78
C ILE A 92 -18.09 10.60 12.50
N ALA A 93 -17.81 11.90 12.48
CA ALA A 93 -18.01 12.69 11.28
C ALA A 93 -16.99 12.32 10.18
N ASP A 94 -17.44 12.24 8.94
CA ASP A 94 -16.60 11.89 7.79
C ASP A 94 -15.39 12.83 7.67
N GLY A 95 -14.21 12.23 7.44
CA GLY A 95 -12.95 12.95 7.24
C GLY A 95 -12.32 13.52 8.53
N THR A 96 -12.88 13.22 9.71
CA THR A 96 -12.28 13.67 10.98
C THR A 96 -11.15 12.78 11.49
N ILE A 97 -11.10 11.51 11.08
CA ILE A 97 -9.98 10.60 11.38
C ILE A 97 -8.90 10.82 10.33
N THR A 98 -7.80 11.43 10.76
CA THR A 98 -6.61 11.70 9.94
C THR A 98 -5.52 10.67 10.22
N SER A 99 -4.41 10.73 9.47
CA SER A 99 -3.25 9.85 9.73
C SER A 99 -2.65 10.03 11.13
N ASP A 100 -2.78 11.22 11.71
CA ASP A 100 -2.21 11.53 13.03
C ASP A 100 -3.02 10.90 14.17
N ASP A 101 -4.29 10.56 13.90
CA ASP A 101 -5.18 9.87 14.83
C ASP A 101 -4.98 8.35 14.81
N LEU A 102 -4.29 7.82 13.79
CA LEU A 102 -4.01 6.39 13.63
C LEU A 102 -2.62 6.05 14.17
N GLY A 103 -2.59 5.31 15.27
CA GLY A 103 -1.35 4.74 15.79
C GLY A 103 -0.69 3.77 14.81
N THR A 104 0.61 3.54 14.97
CA THR A 104 1.35 2.53 14.21
C THR A 104 0.70 1.15 14.38
N ASP A 105 0.59 0.41 13.26
CA ASP A 105 -0.03 -0.92 13.19
C ASP A 105 -1.49 -0.99 13.65
N SER A 106 -2.19 0.15 13.75
CA SER A 106 -3.60 0.21 14.17
C SER A 106 -4.57 -0.34 13.12
N VAL A 107 -4.18 -0.33 11.84
CA VAL A 107 -4.92 -0.92 10.72
C VAL A 107 -4.18 -2.17 10.26
N THR A 108 -4.75 -3.34 10.51
CA THR A 108 -4.22 -4.63 10.04
C THR A 108 -4.93 -5.07 8.76
N ALA A 109 -4.54 -6.22 8.22
CA ALA A 109 -5.12 -6.73 6.98
C ALA A 109 -6.63 -7.03 7.09
N ASN A 110 -7.15 -7.31 8.29
CA ASN A 110 -8.56 -7.66 8.50
C ASN A 110 -9.49 -6.44 8.42
N GLU A 111 -8.97 -5.24 8.67
CA GLU A 111 -9.70 -3.98 8.56
C GLU A 111 -9.79 -3.48 7.11
N LEU A 112 -8.98 -4.02 6.20
CA LEU A 112 -8.99 -3.66 4.79
C LEU A 112 -9.97 -4.57 4.01
N ALA A 113 -11.06 -3.97 3.53
CA ALA A 113 -11.96 -4.67 2.61
C ALA A 113 -11.27 -5.02 1.28
N ASN A 114 -11.81 -6.01 0.56
CA ASN A 114 -11.32 -6.33 -0.78
C ASN A 114 -11.39 -5.10 -1.70
N ASN A 115 -10.28 -4.80 -2.36
CA ASN A 115 -10.11 -3.61 -3.22
C ASN A 115 -10.22 -2.26 -2.48
N ALA A 116 -10.06 -2.24 -1.15
CA ALA A 116 -10.06 -0.98 -0.39
C ALA A 116 -8.86 -0.08 -0.71
N VAL A 117 -7.76 -0.66 -1.19
CA VAL A 117 -6.55 0.06 -1.59
C VAL A 117 -6.53 0.16 -3.11
N ASP A 118 -6.80 1.36 -3.62
CA ASP A 118 -6.65 1.67 -5.05
C ASP A 118 -5.22 2.12 -5.38
N THR A 119 -5.00 2.46 -6.65
CA THR A 119 -3.68 2.92 -7.12
C THR A 119 -3.27 4.26 -6.53
N ASP A 120 -4.22 5.13 -6.20
CA ASP A 120 -3.95 6.48 -5.70
C ASP A 120 -3.62 6.45 -4.20
N ALA A 121 -4.10 5.44 -3.48
CA ALA A 121 -3.74 5.14 -2.10
C ALA A 121 -2.29 4.65 -1.94
N ILE A 122 -1.66 4.15 -3.00
CA ILE A 122 -0.27 3.68 -2.99
C ILE A 122 0.66 4.80 -3.44
N GLN A 123 1.41 5.38 -2.50
CA GLN A 123 2.39 6.42 -2.81
C GLN A 123 3.51 5.88 -3.73
N ASP A 124 4.08 6.76 -4.55
CA ASP A 124 5.24 6.44 -5.37
C ASP A 124 6.39 5.90 -4.51
N GLY A 125 6.91 4.73 -4.89
CA GLY A 125 7.98 4.05 -4.14
C GLY A 125 7.52 3.37 -2.84
N ALA A 126 6.23 3.36 -2.52
CA ALA A 126 5.72 2.66 -1.34
C ALA A 126 5.92 1.14 -1.42
N VAL A 127 5.88 0.56 -2.63
CA VAL A 127 6.16 -0.86 -2.87
C VAL A 127 7.64 -1.03 -3.22
N THR A 128 8.45 -1.33 -2.20
CA THR A 128 9.89 -1.62 -2.36
C THR A 128 10.12 -3.10 -2.67
N THR A 129 11.34 -3.45 -3.10
CA THR A 129 11.74 -4.85 -3.35
C THR A 129 11.47 -5.74 -2.14
N ASP A 130 11.80 -5.26 -0.93
CA ASP A 130 11.65 -6.05 0.30
C ASP A 130 10.19 -6.29 0.70
N LYS A 131 9.24 -5.51 0.15
CA LYS A 131 7.80 -5.69 0.34
C LYS A 131 7.18 -6.66 -0.66
N ILE A 132 7.91 -7.01 -1.72
CA ILE A 132 7.48 -7.99 -2.73
C ILE A 132 8.11 -9.32 -2.33
N ALA A 133 7.28 -10.29 -1.93
CA ALA A 133 7.77 -11.63 -1.64
C ALA A 133 8.38 -12.28 -2.90
N ASP A 134 9.32 -13.20 -2.69
CA ASP A 134 9.88 -14.01 -3.78
C ASP A 134 8.75 -14.69 -4.57
N ASP A 135 8.91 -14.72 -5.89
CA ASP A 135 7.92 -15.22 -6.87
C ASP A 135 6.54 -14.54 -6.85
N ALA A 136 6.36 -13.45 -6.08
CA ALA A 136 5.09 -12.73 -6.07
C ALA A 136 4.77 -12.11 -7.43
N VAL A 137 5.77 -11.69 -8.20
CA VAL A 137 5.61 -11.21 -9.58
C VAL A 137 5.93 -12.33 -10.57
N THR A 138 4.90 -13.09 -10.93
CA THR A 138 5.02 -14.18 -11.91
C THR A 138 5.04 -13.65 -13.34
N TRP A 139 5.43 -14.50 -14.29
CA TRP A 139 5.39 -14.19 -15.73
C TRP A 139 4.04 -13.61 -16.20
N GLY A 140 2.93 -14.11 -15.64
CA GLY A 140 1.58 -13.62 -15.96
C GLY A 140 1.33 -12.16 -15.56
N LYS A 141 2.06 -11.66 -14.56
CA LYS A 141 1.93 -10.30 -14.00
C LYS A 141 2.80 -9.27 -14.73
N LEU A 142 3.73 -9.70 -15.59
CA LEU A 142 4.52 -8.79 -16.41
C LEU A 142 3.68 -8.21 -17.55
N SER A 143 3.97 -6.96 -17.92
CA SER A 143 3.29 -6.31 -19.04
C SER A 143 3.47 -7.09 -20.34
N PRO A 144 2.46 -7.10 -21.24
CA PRO A 144 2.57 -7.78 -22.53
C PRO A 144 3.84 -7.42 -23.30
N GLY A 145 4.17 -6.12 -23.39
CA GLY A 145 5.35 -5.67 -24.15
C GLY A 145 6.69 -6.17 -23.61
N VAL A 146 6.83 -6.41 -22.30
CA VAL A 146 8.05 -7.03 -21.75
C VAL A 146 8.12 -8.51 -22.14
N ARG A 147 7.00 -9.22 -22.00
CA ARG A 147 6.92 -10.65 -22.33
C ARG A 147 7.15 -10.90 -23.82
N ASP A 148 6.54 -10.08 -24.66
CA ASP A 148 6.69 -10.18 -26.12
C ASP A 148 8.14 -9.97 -26.53
N ARG A 149 8.82 -8.95 -26.00
CA ARG A 149 10.25 -8.73 -26.27
C ARG A 149 11.16 -9.89 -25.86
N VAL A 150 10.88 -10.54 -24.74
CA VAL A 150 11.66 -11.71 -24.30
C VAL A 150 11.43 -12.89 -25.23
N ASN A 151 10.17 -13.17 -25.61
CA ASN A 151 9.85 -14.25 -26.54
C ASN A 151 10.42 -13.98 -27.94
N GLU A 152 10.33 -12.74 -28.44
CA GLU A 152 10.96 -12.31 -29.70
C GLU A 152 12.49 -12.50 -29.66
N ASN A 153 13.13 -12.22 -28.52
CA ASN A 153 14.56 -12.47 -28.35
C ASN A 153 14.88 -13.97 -28.37
N GLN A 154 14.07 -14.81 -27.70
CA GLN A 154 14.23 -16.28 -27.73
C GLN A 154 14.10 -16.82 -29.17
N GLU A 155 13.15 -16.30 -29.95
CA GLU A 155 13.01 -16.61 -31.38
C GLU A 155 14.17 -16.09 -32.22
N GLY A 156 14.68 -14.89 -31.94
CA GLY A 156 15.86 -14.36 -32.61
C GLY A 156 17.06 -15.30 -32.46
N VAL A 157 17.21 -15.92 -31.29
CA VAL A 157 18.23 -16.96 -31.06
C VAL A 157 17.93 -18.23 -31.86
N ALA A 158 16.68 -18.70 -31.88
CA ALA A 158 16.28 -19.84 -32.69
C ALA A 158 16.54 -19.60 -34.19
N ILE A 159 16.26 -18.42 -34.71
CA ILE A 159 16.54 -18.00 -36.09
C ILE A 159 18.05 -18.03 -36.35
N ALA A 160 18.86 -17.50 -35.42
CA ALA A 160 20.32 -17.51 -35.56
C ALA A 160 20.88 -18.95 -35.67
N LEU A 161 20.31 -19.89 -34.92
CA LEU A 161 20.66 -21.32 -35.01
C LEU A 161 20.20 -21.95 -36.34
N ALA A 162 19.04 -21.55 -36.84
CA ALA A 162 18.49 -22.03 -38.11
C ALA A 162 19.24 -21.50 -39.35
N LEU A 163 19.99 -20.40 -39.21
CA LEU A 163 20.67 -19.73 -40.32
C LEU A 163 22.02 -20.33 -40.72
N GLN A 164 22.34 -21.57 -40.36
CA GLN A 164 23.60 -22.22 -40.76
C GLN A 164 23.80 -22.24 -42.28
N ASN A 165 25.01 -21.90 -42.73
CA ASN A 165 25.34 -21.88 -44.16
C ASN A 165 25.50 -23.31 -44.68
N PRO A 166 25.15 -23.57 -45.95
CA PRO A 166 25.52 -24.81 -46.60
C PRO A 166 27.05 -24.90 -46.70
N ASP A 167 27.58 -26.09 -46.40
CA ASP A 167 28.98 -26.42 -46.65
C ASP A 167 29.16 -26.66 -48.15
N LEU A 168 30.16 -26.04 -48.75
CA LEU A 168 30.47 -26.17 -50.18
C LEU A 168 31.82 -26.86 -50.32
N VAL A 169 31.85 -28.00 -50.98
CA VAL A 169 33.05 -28.83 -51.15
C VAL A 169 33.52 -28.85 -52.61
N GLY A 170 34.83 -28.87 -52.81
CA GLY A 170 35.42 -28.91 -54.15
C GLY A 170 35.10 -27.68 -54.99
N ASN A 171 34.59 -27.90 -56.22
CA ASN A 171 34.26 -26.85 -57.20
C ASN A 171 32.80 -26.38 -57.14
N GLU A 172 32.06 -26.64 -56.05
CA GLU A 172 30.69 -26.16 -55.88
C GLU A 172 30.65 -24.63 -55.80
N THR A 173 29.95 -24.00 -56.74
CA THR A 173 29.85 -22.54 -56.83
C THR A 173 28.64 -21.97 -56.09
N PHE A 174 27.66 -22.79 -55.76
CA PHE A 174 26.44 -22.38 -55.08
C PHE A 174 25.84 -23.53 -54.26
N GLY A 175 25.31 -23.21 -53.09
CA GLY A 175 24.51 -24.14 -52.32
C GLY A 175 23.44 -23.41 -51.51
N MET A 176 22.41 -24.17 -51.14
CA MET A 176 21.32 -23.73 -50.28
C MET A 176 21.09 -24.77 -49.18
N SER A 177 20.76 -24.30 -47.99
CA SER A 177 20.36 -25.14 -46.87
C SER A 177 19.07 -24.62 -46.26
N VAL A 178 18.24 -25.55 -45.79
CA VAL A 178 17.08 -25.27 -44.97
C VAL A 178 17.31 -25.96 -43.64
N ASN A 179 17.31 -25.21 -42.55
CA ASN A 179 17.58 -25.75 -41.22
C ASN A 179 16.49 -25.36 -40.23
N TRP A 180 16.32 -26.20 -39.23
CA TRP A 180 15.50 -25.91 -38.06
C TRP A 180 16.38 -25.42 -36.92
N GLY A 181 15.96 -24.35 -36.25
CA GLY A 181 16.58 -23.87 -35.03
C GLY A 181 15.57 -23.88 -33.88
N GLY A 182 15.98 -24.38 -32.73
CA GLY A 182 15.15 -24.40 -31.52
C GLY A 182 15.91 -23.79 -30.35
N PHE A 183 15.25 -22.94 -29.58
CA PHE A 183 15.79 -22.35 -28.36
C PHE A 183 14.69 -22.20 -27.30
N GLU A 184 14.90 -22.80 -26.13
CA GLU A 184 13.88 -22.88 -25.06
C GLU A 184 12.53 -23.40 -25.58
N SER A 185 11.49 -22.56 -25.57
CA SER A 185 10.15 -22.88 -26.05
C SER A 185 9.86 -22.34 -27.46
N SER A 186 10.87 -21.77 -28.12
CA SER A 186 10.73 -21.12 -29.43
C SER A 186 11.38 -21.93 -30.55
N ASN A 187 10.75 -21.92 -31.73
CA ASN A 187 11.26 -22.58 -32.93
C ASN A 187 11.34 -21.62 -34.12
N ALA A 188 12.29 -21.90 -35.01
CA ALA A 188 12.48 -21.14 -36.24
C ALA A 188 12.91 -22.01 -37.41
N LEU A 189 12.52 -21.59 -38.61
CA LEU A 189 12.96 -22.16 -39.88
C LEU A 189 13.87 -21.16 -40.58
N GLY A 190 15.07 -21.60 -40.94
CA GLY A 190 16.07 -20.78 -41.63
C GLY A 190 16.35 -21.30 -43.03
N ILE A 191 16.48 -20.39 -43.98
CA ILE A 191 16.96 -20.67 -45.33
C ILE A 191 18.23 -19.87 -45.52
N ALA A 192 19.34 -20.55 -45.81
CA ALA A 192 20.61 -19.92 -46.10
C ALA A 192 21.13 -20.37 -47.46
N ALA A 193 21.90 -19.50 -48.10
CA ALA A 193 22.56 -19.77 -49.37
C ALA A 193 23.98 -19.23 -49.31
N THR A 194 24.90 -19.97 -49.94
CA THR A 194 26.30 -19.56 -50.13
C THR A 194 26.61 -19.61 -51.62
N GLY A 195 27.23 -18.55 -52.14
CA GLY A 195 27.75 -18.48 -53.51
C GLY A 195 29.25 -18.18 -53.50
N VAL A 196 30.02 -18.96 -54.23
CA VAL A 196 31.45 -18.71 -54.47
C VAL A 196 31.57 -17.77 -55.67
N LEU A 197 32.16 -16.60 -55.45
CA LEU A 197 32.32 -15.58 -56.48
C LEU A 197 33.56 -15.81 -57.35
N GLY A 198 34.58 -16.48 -56.80
CA GLY A 198 35.80 -16.77 -57.53
C GLY A 198 36.83 -17.52 -56.71
N HIS A 199 37.76 -18.12 -57.44
CA HIS A 199 38.94 -18.81 -56.92
C HIS A 199 40.18 -18.10 -57.47
N ASP A 200 41.31 -18.22 -56.78
CA ASP A 200 42.62 -17.68 -57.21
C ASP A 200 42.62 -16.17 -57.49
N LEU A 201 41.87 -15.39 -56.70
CA LEU A 201 41.65 -13.97 -56.96
C LEU A 201 42.85 -13.07 -56.61
N PHE A 202 43.68 -13.46 -55.62
CA PHE A 202 44.85 -12.67 -55.16
C PHE A 202 46.15 -13.48 -55.14
N GLY A 203 46.12 -14.70 -55.66
CA GLY A 203 47.19 -15.70 -55.62
C GLY A 203 46.58 -17.10 -55.73
N GLY A 204 47.35 -18.11 -56.11
CA GLY A 204 46.83 -19.48 -56.22
C GLY A 204 46.41 -20.03 -54.85
N GLY A 205 45.18 -20.52 -54.73
CA GLY A 205 44.61 -21.11 -53.52
C GLY A 205 43.45 -20.34 -52.89
N ASP A 206 43.22 -19.08 -53.29
CA ASP A 206 42.21 -18.23 -52.64
C ASP A 206 40.77 -18.60 -53.03
N ARG A 207 39.82 -18.33 -52.14
CA ARG A 207 38.37 -18.45 -52.40
C ARG A 207 37.61 -17.29 -51.78
N LEU A 208 36.79 -16.61 -52.58
CA LEU A 208 35.83 -15.61 -52.12
C LEU A 208 34.42 -16.19 -52.20
N ALA A 209 33.72 -16.24 -51.06
CA ALA A 209 32.32 -16.64 -50.98
C ALA A 209 31.47 -15.57 -50.28
N ILE A 210 30.24 -15.42 -50.73
CA ILE A 210 29.20 -14.65 -50.04
C ILE A 210 28.16 -15.65 -49.54
N ALA A 211 27.75 -15.50 -48.29
CA ALA A 211 26.68 -16.26 -47.71
C ALA A 211 25.63 -15.33 -47.12
N GLY A 212 24.37 -15.74 -47.18
CA GLY A 212 23.29 -15.02 -46.56
C GLY A 212 22.10 -15.93 -46.32
N GLY A 213 21.19 -15.49 -45.47
CA GLY A 213 19.99 -16.25 -45.19
C GLY A 213 18.96 -15.43 -44.46
N VAL A 214 17.73 -15.93 -44.52
CA VAL A 214 16.57 -15.40 -43.80
C VAL A 214 15.95 -16.52 -42.98
N GLY A 215 15.51 -16.20 -41.78
CA GLY A 215 14.82 -17.15 -40.92
C GLY A 215 13.57 -16.54 -40.32
N PHE A 216 12.60 -17.42 -40.08
CA PHE A 216 11.26 -17.10 -39.66
C PHE A 216 11.01 -17.80 -38.32
N GLY A 217 10.64 -17.03 -37.31
CA GLY A 217 10.09 -17.57 -36.06
C GLY A 217 8.75 -18.24 -36.35
N LEU A 218 8.45 -19.30 -35.61
CA LEU A 218 7.20 -20.06 -35.76
C LEU A 218 6.16 -19.73 -34.69
N ASP A 219 6.57 -19.08 -33.60
CA ASP A 219 5.68 -18.77 -32.46
C ASP A 219 5.22 -17.29 -32.47
N LYS A 220 6.00 -16.38 -33.08
CA LYS A 220 5.68 -14.97 -33.33
C LYS A 220 6.04 -14.59 -34.77
N ASP A 221 5.57 -13.43 -35.21
CA ASP A 221 5.86 -12.84 -36.52
C ASP A 221 7.30 -12.27 -36.60
N THR A 222 8.28 -12.96 -36.02
CA THR A 222 9.68 -12.54 -35.98
C THR A 222 10.40 -13.01 -37.25
N VAL A 223 11.09 -12.10 -37.92
CA VAL A 223 11.96 -12.41 -39.07
C VAL A 223 13.36 -11.89 -38.80
N GLY A 224 14.35 -12.75 -39.00
CA GLY A 224 15.75 -12.42 -38.87
C GLY A 224 16.51 -12.77 -40.14
N GLY A 225 17.66 -12.13 -40.35
CA GLY A 225 18.49 -12.42 -41.51
C GLY A 225 19.95 -12.15 -41.22
N ARG A 226 20.80 -12.76 -42.04
CA ARG A 226 22.24 -12.52 -42.01
C ARG A 226 22.80 -12.44 -43.42
N VAL A 227 23.89 -11.69 -43.56
CA VAL A 227 24.71 -11.66 -44.77
C VAL A 227 26.16 -11.52 -44.34
N GLY A 228 27.05 -12.23 -45.03
CA GLY A 228 28.48 -12.20 -44.76
C GLY A 228 29.28 -12.59 -45.99
N ALA A 229 30.53 -12.16 -46.03
CA ALA A 229 31.51 -12.60 -47.01
C ALA A 229 32.65 -13.31 -46.28
N GLN A 230 33.18 -14.35 -46.91
CA GLN A 230 34.33 -15.09 -46.44
C GLN A 230 35.38 -15.08 -47.53
N VAL A 231 36.60 -14.69 -47.15
CA VAL A 231 37.80 -14.87 -47.97
C VAL A 231 38.64 -15.92 -47.26
N THR A 232 39.03 -16.96 -48.00
CA THR A 232 39.97 -17.99 -47.55
C THR A 232 41.21 -17.88 -48.43
N TRP A 233 42.40 -17.86 -47.82
CA TRP A 233 43.73 -17.84 -48.46
C TRP A 233 44.65 -18.88 -47.81
#